data_AF-A0A941UNJ4-F1
#
_entry.id   AF-A0A941UNJ4-F1
#
_cell.length_a   1.000
_cell.length_b   1.000
_cell.length_c   1.000
_cell.angle_alpha   90.00
_cell.angle_beta   90.00
_cell.angle_gamma   90.00
#
_symmetry.space_group_name_H-M   'P 1'
#
loop_
_entity.id
_entity.type
_entity.pdbx_description
1 polymer ?
#
loop_
_entity_poly.entity_id
_entity_poly.type
_entity_poly.pdbx_seq_one_letter_code
_entity_poly.pdbx_strand_id
1 'polypeptide(L)'
;HTMGIHRNRIQKIAGPTHKLYQQILTEEEVHEHVRINEEKKRKEVEQFINRFRAQATRARAVQSKIKALQRKERLERISALKDLEFEFVPAPFTGKWLIEAKDISFSFKPENPLLIDSLNLTIGKKDRIAVIGKNGKGKTTLLNLLARELQPLKGTVE
;
A
#
# COMPACT_ATOMS: atom_id res chain seq x y z
N HIS A 1 -3.89 5.04 22.45
CA HIS A 1 -4.69 4.96 21.21
C HIS A 1 -3.82 4.32 20.14
N THR A 2 -4.36 3.38 19.37
CA THR A 2 -3.68 2.75 18.23
C THR A 2 -4.36 3.21 16.94
N MET A 3 -3.57 3.46 15.91
CA MET A 3 -4.06 3.80 14.58
C MET A 3 -3.55 2.77 13.58
N GLY A 4 -4.45 2.27 12.74
CA GLY A 4 -4.14 1.31 11.69
C GLY A 4 -4.68 1.77 10.35
N ILE A 5 -4.03 1.35 9.28
CA ILE A 5 -4.56 1.49 7.92
C ILE A 5 -5.07 0.12 7.51
N HIS A 6 -6.36 0.03 7.21
CA HIS A 6 -6.99 -1.20 6.73
C HIS A 6 -7.90 -0.86 5.55
N ARG A 7 -7.68 -1.52 4.40
CA ARG A 7 -8.41 -1.31 3.13
C ARG A 7 -8.56 0.17 2.74
N ASN A 8 -7.43 0.88 2.70
CA ASN A 8 -7.35 2.30 2.35
C ASN A 8 -8.15 3.23 3.28
N ARG A 9 -8.51 2.76 4.49
CA ARG A 9 -9.15 3.56 5.52
C ARG A 9 -8.26 3.60 6.76
N ILE A 10 -8.20 4.77 7.38
CA ILE A 10 -7.52 4.97 8.65
C ILE A 10 -8.54 4.69 9.76
N GLN A 11 -8.21 3.78 10.67
CA GLN A 11 -8.99 3.47 11.86
C GLN A 11 -8.19 3.87 13.11
N LYS A 12 -8.82 4.58 14.04
CA LYS A 12 -8.23 4.94 15.33
C LYS A 12 -9.07 4.35 16.45
N ILE A 13 -8.46 3.52 17.28
CA ILE A 13 -9.14 2.82 18.37
C ILE A 13 -8.43 3.12 19.71
N ALA A 14 -9.19 3.21 20.78
CA ALA A 14 -8.66 3.29 22.13
C ALA A 14 -8.24 1.90 22.63
N GLY A 15 -6.95 1.73 22.91
CA GLY A 15 -6.37 0.49 23.41
C GLY A 15 -5.03 0.16 22.77
N PRO A 16 -4.50 -1.05 23.04
CA PRO A 16 -3.29 -1.61 22.43
C PRO A 16 -3.55 -2.20 21.03
N THR A 17 -2.48 -2.56 20.32
CA THR A 17 -2.54 -3.03 18.92
C THR A 17 -3.34 -4.32 18.72
N HIS A 18 -3.31 -5.27 19.67
CA HIS A 18 -4.09 -6.51 19.54
C HIS A 18 -5.60 -6.24 19.40
N LYS A 19 -6.11 -5.18 20.05
CA LYS A 19 -7.53 -4.81 20.03
C LYS A 19 -7.96 -4.30 18.65
N LEU A 20 -7.09 -3.55 17.97
CA LEU A 20 -7.31 -3.13 16.58
C LEU A 20 -7.42 -4.35 15.67
N TYR A 21 -6.52 -5.33 15.79
CA TYR A 21 -6.57 -6.54 14.97
C TYR A 21 -7.82 -7.38 15.23
N GLN A 22 -8.23 -7.57 16.49
CA GLN A 22 -9.47 -8.28 16.82
C GLN A 22 -10.70 -7.61 16.21
N GLN A 23 -10.76 -6.28 16.25
CA GLN A 23 -11.86 -5.54 15.66
C GLN A 23 -11.89 -5.71 14.12
N ILE A 24 -10.74 -5.58 13.46
CA ILE A 24 -10.62 -5.83 12.02
C ILE A 24 -11.15 -7.23 11.69
N LEU A 25 -10.66 -8.27 12.37
CA LEU A 25 -11.09 -9.65 12.14
C LEU A 25 -12.60 -9.83 12.29
N THR A 26 -13.19 -9.25 13.33
CA THR A 26 -14.64 -9.29 13.56
C THR A 26 -15.41 -8.61 12.43
N GLU A 27 -14.94 -7.46 11.96
CA GLU A 27 -15.53 -6.73 10.83
C GLU A 27 -15.47 -7.56 9.52
N GLU A 28 -14.35 -8.26 9.28
CA GLU A 28 -14.20 -9.14 8.11
C GLU A 28 -15.14 -10.36 8.17
N GLU A 29 -15.23 -11.01 9.33
CA GLU A 29 -16.13 -12.15 9.56
C GLU A 29 -17.59 -11.77 9.35
N VAL A 30 -18.04 -10.66 9.95
CA VAL A 30 -19.40 -10.15 9.80
C VAL A 30 -19.71 -9.89 8.33
N HIS A 31 -18.79 -9.27 7.60
CA HIS A 31 -18.96 -8.99 6.18
C HIS A 31 -19.11 -10.29 5.35
N GLU A 32 -18.27 -11.29 5.57
CA GLU A 32 -18.38 -12.58 4.86
C GLU A 32 -19.69 -13.32 5.20
N HIS A 33 -20.12 -13.32 6.47
CA HIS A 33 -21.40 -13.91 6.86
C HIS A 33 -22.59 -13.23 6.18
N VAL A 34 -22.60 -11.89 6.14
CA VAL A 34 -23.65 -11.13 5.45
C VAL A 34 -23.65 -11.45 3.95
N ARG A 35 -22.48 -11.50 3.31
CA ARG A 35 -22.32 -11.85 1.89
C ARG A 35 -22.88 -13.24 1.57
N ILE A 36 -22.50 -14.25 2.36
CA ILE A 36 -22.97 -15.64 2.18
C ILE A 36 -24.50 -15.71 2.30
N ASN A 37 -25.06 -15.03 3.29
CA ASN A 37 -26.51 -15.02 3.51
C ASN A 37 -27.26 -14.31 2.37
N GLU A 38 -26.74 -13.20 1.86
CA GLU A 38 -27.30 -12.53 0.69
C GLU A 38 -27.21 -13.39 -0.58
N GLU A 39 -26.08 -14.07 -0.81
CA GLU A 39 -25.92 -14.98 -1.95
C GLU A 39 -26.90 -16.16 -1.90
N LYS A 40 -27.14 -16.76 -0.72
CA LYS A 40 -28.14 -17.81 -0.53
C LYS A 40 -29.55 -17.31 -0.87
N LYS A 41 -29.97 -16.18 -0.29
CA LYS A 41 -31.28 -15.56 -0.57
C LYS A 41 -31.43 -15.23 -2.05
N ARG A 42 -30.37 -14.74 -2.70
CA ARG A 42 -30.38 -14.42 -4.12
C ARG A 42 -30.63 -15.67 -4.97
N LYS A 43 -29.93 -16.77 -4.68
CA LYS A 43 -30.11 -18.07 -5.35
C LYS A 43 -31.54 -18.60 -5.21
N GLU A 44 -32.13 -18.51 -4.03
CA GLU A 44 -33.54 -18.92 -3.80
C GLU A 44 -34.51 -18.10 -4.67
N VAL A 45 -34.29 -16.78 -4.77
CA VAL A 45 -35.12 -15.91 -5.62
C VAL A 45 -34.92 -16.23 -7.10
N GLU A 46 -33.69 -16.49 -7.53
CA GLU A 46 -33.38 -16.91 -8.91
C GLU A 46 -34.04 -18.26 -9.26
N GLN A 47 -34.00 -19.24 -8.36
CA GLN A 47 -34.70 -20.51 -8.53
C GLN A 47 -36.22 -20.32 -8.66
N PHE A 48 -36.81 -19.44 -7.84
CA PHE A 48 -38.23 -19.10 -7.95
C PHE A 48 -38.55 -18.48 -9.31
N ILE A 49 -37.73 -17.53 -9.76
CA ILE A 49 -37.91 -16.90 -11.07
C ILE A 49 -37.84 -17.96 -12.16
N ASN A 50 -36.79 -18.77 -12.19
CA ASN A 50 -36.59 -19.80 -13.23
C ASN A 50 -37.74 -20.81 -13.27
N ARG A 51 -38.21 -21.27 -12.10
CA ARG A 51 -39.29 -22.25 -11.99
C ARG A 51 -40.64 -21.71 -12.47
N PHE A 52 -40.94 -20.43 -12.22
CA PHE A 52 -42.26 -19.85 -12.46
C PHE A 52 -42.31 -18.85 -13.63
N ARG A 53 -41.19 -18.63 -14.34
CA ARG A 53 -41.09 -17.66 -15.45
C ARG A 53 -42.10 -17.93 -16.58
N ALA A 54 -42.41 -19.19 -16.84
CA ALA A 54 -43.33 -19.62 -17.90
C ALA A 54 -44.81 -19.71 -17.45
N GLN A 55 -45.09 -19.51 -16.16
CA GLN A 55 -46.45 -19.64 -15.63
C GLN A 55 -47.17 -18.28 -15.60
N ALA A 56 -48.13 -18.07 -16.51
CA ALA A 56 -48.85 -16.81 -16.67
C ALA A 56 -49.51 -16.30 -15.37
N THR A 57 -50.04 -17.21 -14.53
CA THR A 57 -50.68 -16.86 -13.25
C THR A 57 -49.73 -16.24 -12.23
N ARG A 58 -48.40 -16.44 -12.36
CA ARG A 58 -47.38 -15.91 -11.46
C ARG A 58 -46.52 -14.79 -12.07
N ALA A 59 -46.88 -14.31 -13.27
CA ALA A 59 -46.11 -13.32 -14.01
C ALA A 59 -45.81 -12.04 -13.20
N ARG A 60 -46.80 -11.47 -12.49
CA ARG A 60 -46.61 -10.27 -11.66
C ARG A 60 -45.58 -10.48 -10.53
N ALA A 61 -45.63 -11.62 -9.86
CA ALA A 61 -44.71 -11.95 -8.77
C ALA A 61 -43.27 -12.18 -9.27
N VAL A 62 -43.12 -12.83 -10.44
CA VAL A 62 -41.83 -13.03 -11.10
C VAL A 62 -41.23 -11.68 -11.52
N GLN A 63 -41.99 -10.81 -12.17
CA GLN A 63 -41.54 -9.47 -12.60
C GLN A 63 -41.11 -8.60 -11.40
N SER A 64 -41.86 -8.64 -10.30
CA SER A 64 -41.49 -7.93 -9.06
C SER A 64 -40.14 -8.40 -8.51
N LYS A 65 -39.92 -9.72 -8.45
CA LYS A 65 -38.66 -10.31 -7.95
C LYS A 65 -37.47 -10.03 -8.89
N ILE A 66 -37.66 -10.01 -10.20
CA ILE A 66 -36.63 -9.61 -11.17
C ILE A 66 -36.19 -8.17 -10.88
N LYS A 67 -37.15 -7.25 -10.72
CA LYS A 67 -36.86 -5.84 -10.42
C LYS A 67 -36.17 -5.66 -9.07
N ALA A 68 -36.56 -6.45 -8.07
CA ALA A 68 -35.90 -6.45 -6.75
C ALA A 68 -34.45 -6.95 -6.83
N LEU A 69 -34.17 -7.99 -7.62
CA LEU A 69 -32.82 -8.50 -7.85
C LEU A 69 -31.92 -7.52 -8.61
N GLN A 70 -32.47 -6.79 -9.58
CA GLN A 70 -31.71 -5.79 -10.35
C GLN A 70 -31.33 -4.56 -9.51
N ARG A 71 -32.13 -4.20 -8.51
CA ARG A 71 -31.85 -3.07 -7.61
C ARG A 71 -30.83 -3.37 -6.53
N LYS A 72 -30.65 -4.64 -6.17
CA LYS A 72 -29.70 -5.03 -5.12
C LYS A 72 -28.30 -5.21 -5.72
N GLU A 73 -27.39 -4.36 -5.29
CA GLU A 73 -25.96 -4.56 -5.52
C GLU A 73 -25.50 -5.87 -4.88
N ARG A 74 -24.54 -6.53 -5.52
CA ARG A 74 -23.94 -7.75 -5.00
C ARG A 74 -22.79 -7.37 -4.10
N LEU A 75 -22.81 -7.86 -2.86
CA LEU A 75 -21.65 -7.79 -1.99
C LEU A 75 -20.49 -8.58 -2.64
N GLU A 76 -19.40 -7.88 -2.91
CA GLU A 76 -18.19 -8.49 -3.43
C GLU A 76 -17.45 -9.23 -2.31
N ARG A 77 -16.64 -10.23 -2.71
CA ARG A 77 -15.72 -10.85 -1.75
C ARG A 77 -14.66 -9.83 -1.39
N ILE A 78 -14.29 -9.80 -0.11
CA ILE A 78 -13.15 -9.02 0.33
C ILE A 78 -11.90 -9.56 -0.39
N SER A 79 -11.22 -8.71 -1.16
CA SER A 79 -9.92 -9.08 -1.73
C SER A 79 -8.90 -9.23 -0.62
N ALA A 80 -8.01 -10.22 -0.75
CA ALA A 80 -6.84 -10.32 0.10
C ALA A 80 -6.06 -8.98 0.02
N LEU A 81 -5.52 -8.54 1.15
CA LEU A 81 -4.61 -7.41 1.14
C LEU A 81 -3.50 -7.73 0.14
N LYS A 82 -3.25 -6.79 -0.80
CA LYS A 82 -2.01 -6.84 -1.57
C LYS A 82 -0.91 -6.50 -0.58
N ASP A 83 -0.30 -7.52 -0.01
CA ASP A 83 0.91 -7.34 0.76
C ASP A 83 1.95 -6.76 -0.20
N LEU A 84 2.52 -5.62 0.18
CA LEU A 84 3.67 -5.07 -0.51
C LEU A 84 4.83 -5.98 -0.13
N GLU A 85 4.99 -7.11 -0.82
CA GLU A 85 6.15 -7.97 -0.69
C GLU A 85 7.35 -7.20 -1.26
N PHE A 86 8.04 -6.46 -0.41
CA PHE A 86 9.42 -6.06 -0.66
C PHE A 86 10.29 -6.91 0.24
N GLU A 87 11.11 -7.75 -0.37
CA GLU A 87 12.15 -8.47 0.32
C GLU A 87 13.44 -7.69 0.15
N PHE A 88 14.06 -7.27 1.26
CA PHE A 88 15.43 -6.77 1.19
C PHE A 88 16.35 -7.96 1.06
N VAL A 89 16.81 -8.25 -0.16
CA VAL A 89 17.86 -9.24 -0.38
C VAL A 89 19.15 -8.71 0.26
N PRO A 90 19.62 -9.29 1.38
CA PRO A 90 20.81 -8.77 2.04
C PRO A 90 22.03 -9.17 1.22
N ALA A 91 22.72 -8.20 0.62
CA ALA A 91 24.01 -8.45 -0.01
C ALA A 91 25.08 -8.63 1.08
N PRO A 92 25.90 -9.71 1.05
CA PRO A 92 27.00 -9.86 1.98
C PRO A 92 28.00 -8.71 1.78
N PHE A 93 28.18 -7.90 2.82
CA PHE A 93 29.09 -6.76 2.81
C PHE A 93 30.25 -7.02 3.78
N THR A 94 31.48 -7.15 3.25
CA THR A 94 32.68 -7.52 4.02
C THR A 94 33.54 -6.32 4.44
N GLY A 95 33.24 -5.12 3.92
CA GLY A 95 34.01 -3.91 4.20
C GLY A 95 33.67 -3.26 5.55
N LYS A 96 34.47 -2.25 5.91
CA LYS A 96 34.25 -1.40 7.09
C LYS A 96 33.11 -0.40 6.88
N TRP A 97 33.00 0.16 5.67
CA TRP A 97 32.06 1.22 5.30
C TRP A 97 31.11 0.78 4.20
N LEU A 98 29.81 0.79 4.48
CA LEU A 98 28.76 0.46 3.51
C LEU A 98 28.73 1.45 2.35
N ILE A 99 28.95 2.74 2.65
CA ILE A 99 29.11 3.80 1.65
C ILE A 99 30.28 4.68 2.07
N GLU A 100 31.18 4.98 1.14
CA GLU A 100 32.26 5.94 1.29
C GLU A 100 32.19 6.99 0.15
N ALA A 101 31.82 8.20 0.52
CA ALA A 101 31.79 9.37 -0.35
C ALA A 101 33.03 10.23 -0.08
N LYS A 102 33.85 10.48 -1.11
CA LYS A 102 35.05 11.33 -1.03
C LYS A 102 34.95 12.51 -1.98
N ASP A 103 35.12 13.71 -1.44
CA ASP A 103 35.14 14.99 -2.17
C ASP A 103 34.03 15.14 -3.23
N ILE A 104 32.80 14.71 -2.87
CA ILE A 104 31.66 14.79 -3.79
C ILE A 104 31.31 16.26 -4.02
N SER A 105 31.38 16.68 -5.28
CA SER A 105 30.76 17.94 -5.73
C SER A 105 29.76 17.66 -6.86
N PHE A 106 28.62 18.35 -6.83
CA PHE A 106 27.56 18.17 -7.80
C PHE A 106 26.75 19.44 -8.05
N SER A 107 26.41 19.66 -9.33
CA SER A 107 25.37 20.56 -9.79
C SER A 107 24.67 19.92 -11.00
N PHE A 108 23.40 20.28 -11.25
CA PHE A 108 22.66 19.75 -12.40
C PHE A 108 23.20 20.23 -13.75
N LYS A 109 23.85 21.39 -13.76
CA LYS A 109 24.54 21.94 -14.91
C LYS A 109 25.91 22.45 -14.46
N PRO A 110 27.00 22.21 -15.20
CA PRO A 110 28.35 22.64 -14.80
C PRO A 110 28.48 24.14 -14.53
N GLU A 111 27.67 24.94 -15.21
CA GLU A 111 27.60 26.41 -15.11
C GLU A 111 26.81 26.92 -13.89
N ASN A 112 26.03 26.05 -13.23
CA ASN A 112 25.29 26.41 -12.03
C ASN A 112 26.17 26.32 -10.78
N PRO A 113 25.84 27.10 -9.72
CA PRO A 113 26.44 26.92 -8.41
C PRO A 113 26.35 25.47 -7.94
N LEU A 114 27.40 25.02 -7.25
CA LEU A 114 27.43 23.69 -6.65
C LEU A 114 26.29 23.55 -5.63
N LEU A 115 25.47 22.51 -5.83
CA LEU A 115 24.43 22.12 -4.89
C LEU A 115 25.03 21.37 -3.71
N ILE A 116 26.06 20.58 -4.00
CA ILE A 116 26.90 19.87 -3.04
C ILE A 116 28.34 20.20 -3.41
N ASP A 117 29.15 20.57 -2.43
CA ASP A 117 30.54 20.94 -2.63
C ASP A 117 31.43 20.19 -1.65
N SER A 118 32.36 19.39 -2.17
CA SER A 118 33.45 18.73 -1.45
C SER A 118 32.97 17.93 -0.22
N LEU A 119 31.87 17.20 -0.39
CA LEU A 119 31.27 16.40 0.68
C LEU A 119 32.05 15.10 0.87
N ASN A 120 32.48 14.89 2.13
CA ASN A 120 33.08 13.65 2.60
C ASN A 120 32.13 12.99 3.61
N LEU A 121 31.75 11.73 3.36
CA LEU A 121 30.81 10.99 4.21
C LEU A 121 31.10 9.48 4.19
N THR A 122 31.20 8.88 5.37
CA THR A 122 31.32 7.42 5.52
C THR A 122 30.14 6.88 6.31
N ILE A 123 29.52 5.80 5.83
CA ILE A 123 28.35 5.16 6.44
C ILE A 123 28.70 3.73 6.80
N GLY A 124 28.58 3.36 8.08
CA GLY A 124 28.81 2.01 8.58
C GLY A 124 27.55 1.13 8.57
N LYS A 125 27.74 -0.19 8.78
CA LYS A 125 26.66 -1.21 8.75
C LYS A 125 25.47 -0.95 9.70
N LYS A 126 25.70 -0.26 10.82
CA LYS A 126 24.70 -0.05 11.87
C LYS A 126 24.27 1.42 12.00
N ASP A 127 24.75 2.26 11.09
CA ASP A 127 24.46 3.68 11.15
C ASP A 127 23.01 3.94 10.72
N ARG A 128 22.39 4.92 11.39
CA ARG A 128 21.07 5.43 11.03
C ARG A 128 21.23 6.92 10.76
N ILE A 129 21.10 7.31 9.51
CA ILE A 129 21.36 8.68 9.06
C ILE A 129 20.03 9.33 8.65
N ALA A 130 19.82 10.55 9.12
CA ALA A 130 18.68 11.37 8.73
C ALA A 130 19.17 12.60 7.95
N VAL A 131 18.64 12.79 6.74
CA VAL A 131 18.93 13.98 5.92
C VAL A 131 17.84 15.02 6.14
N ILE A 132 18.18 16.11 6.83
CA ILE A 132 17.25 17.19 7.18
C ILE A 132 17.56 18.48 6.42
N GLY A 133 16.57 19.35 6.28
CA GLY A 133 16.70 20.62 5.54
C GLY A 133 15.37 21.12 4.98
N LYS A 134 15.36 22.29 4.35
CA LYS A 134 14.17 22.79 3.64
C LYS A 134 13.93 22.03 2.33
N ASN A 135 12.71 22.09 1.82
CA ASN A 135 12.41 21.55 0.48
C ASN A 135 13.25 22.28 -0.58
N GLY A 136 13.71 21.56 -1.60
CA GLY A 136 14.53 22.12 -2.69
C GLY A 136 16.00 22.36 -2.34
N LYS A 137 16.52 21.83 -1.22
CA LYS A 137 17.93 21.96 -0.82
C LYS A 137 18.81 20.76 -1.19
N GLY A 138 18.38 19.94 -2.15
CA GLY A 138 19.22 18.87 -2.70
C GLY A 138 19.26 17.56 -1.89
N LYS A 139 18.32 17.33 -0.96
CA LYS A 139 18.31 16.07 -0.17
C LYS A 139 18.11 14.83 -1.04
N THR A 140 17.11 14.85 -1.91
CA THR A 140 16.87 13.76 -2.86
C THR A 140 18.08 13.60 -3.78
N THR A 141 18.67 14.70 -4.22
CA THR A 141 19.89 14.68 -5.03
C THR A 141 21.06 14.02 -4.31
N LEU A 142 21.28 14.34 -3.02
CA LEU A 142 22.29 13.71 -2.18
C LEU A 142 22.04 12.19 -2.05
N LEU A 143 20.80 11.80 -1.76
CA LEU A 143 20.45 10.38 -1.65
C LEU A 143 20.72 9.63 -2.96
N ASN A 144 20.36 10.23 -4.10
CA ASN A 144 20.59 9.63 -5.41
C ASN A 144 22.09 9.54 -5.77
N LEU A 145 22.92 10.51 -5.33
CA LEU A 145 24.38 10.44 -5.47
C LEU A 145 24.96 9.30 -4.64
N LEU A 146 24.53 9.15 -3.38
CA LEU A 146 24.97 8.05 -2.50
C LEU A 146 24.51 6.68 -3.01
N ALA A 147 23.32 6.62 -3.61
CA ALA A 147 22.79 5.43 -4.27
C ALA A 147 23.41 5.16 -5.65
N ARG A 148 24.31 6.04 -6.13
CA ARG A 148 24.94 5.98 -7.46
C ARG A 148 23.97 6.04 -8.65
N GLU A 149 22.76 6.54 -8.42
CA GLU A 149 21.80 6.86 -9.48
C GLU A 149 22.19 8.14 -10.23
N LEU A 150 22.95 9.02 -9.55
CA LEU A 150 23.57 10.20 -10.14
C LEU A 150 25.08 10.10 -10.04
N GLN A 151 25.77 10.59 -11.07
CA GLN A 151 27.23 10.69 -11.06
C GLN A 151 27.64 12.06 -10.52
N PRO A 152 28.61 12.12 -9.58
CA PRO A 152 29.16 13.38 -9.11
C PRO A 152 30.00 14.05 -10.21
N LEU A 153 30.13 15.37 -10.17
CA LEU A 153 31.02 16.11 -11.07
C LEU A 153 32.49 15.96 -10.64
N LYS A 154 32.73 15.79 -9.34
CA LYS A 154 34.03 15.52 -8.73
C LYS A 154 33.87 14.57 -7.55
N GLY A 155 34.92 13.81 -7.25
CA GLY A 155 34.92 12.85 -6.15
C GLY A 155 34.40 11.48 -6.54
N THR A 156 34.27 10.60 -5.55
CA THR A 156 33.84 9.20 -5.75
C THR A 156 32.84 8.75 -4.68
N VAL A 157 32.05 7.74 -5.02
CA VAL A 157 31.11 7.05 -4.11
C VAL A 157 31.38 5.56 -4.19
N GLU A 158 31.92 4.98 -3.13
CA GLU A 158 32.30 3.57 -2.96
C GLU A 158 31.33 2.78 -2.07
#